data_AF-A0AAW0LL56-F1
#
_entry.id   AF-A0AAW0LL56-F1
#
_cell.length_a   1.000
_cell.length_b   1.000
_cell.length_c   1.000
_cell.angle_alpha   90.00
_cell.angle_beta   90.00
_cell.angle_gamma   90.00
#
_symmetry.space_group_name_H-M   'P 1'
#
loop_
_entity.id
_entity.type
_entity.pdbx_description
1 polymer ?
#
loop_
_entity_poly.entity_id
_entity_poly.type
_entity_poly.pdbx_seq_one_letter_code
_entity_poly.pdbx_strand_id
1 'polypeptide(L)'
;MQNFCDALDHCGFVDLGFSGLEFTWHGRHGEEIIWERLDRRVANYEWLARFPTGRVKHLNCFTLDHRPILLSLDANREHQKWRRNPFALR
;
A
#
# COMPACT_ATOMS: atom_id res chain seq x y z
N MET A 1 12.29 -5.13 9.83
CA MET A 1 11.72 -4.11 8.92
C MET A 1 12.43 -2.76 8.96
N GLN A 2 13.20 -2.42 10.01
CA GLN A 2 13.91 -1.13 10.08
C GLN A 2 14.80 -0.85 8.85
N ASN A 3 15.65 -1.81 8.46
CA ASN A 3 16.52 -1.66 7.29
C ASN A 3 15.74 -1.38 5.98
N PHE A 4 14.51 -1.88 5.86
CA PHE A 4 13.65 -1.61 4.71
C PHE A 4 13.14 -0.16 4.74
N CYS A 5 12.67 0.30 5.91
CA CYS A 5 12.28 1.70 6.10
C CYS A 5 13.44 2.65 5.83
N ASP A 6 14.63 2.36 6.37
CA ASP A 6 15.82 3.20 6.19
C ASP A 6 16.23 3.29 4.71
N ALA A 7 16.12 2.19 3.96
CA ALA A 7 16.39 2.18 2.53
C ALA A 7 15.38 3.03 1.74
N LEU A 8 14.09 2.95 2.07
CA LEU A 8 13.05 3.77 1.44
C LEU A 8 13.26 5.25 1.74
N ASP A 9 13.54 5.60 2.99
CA ASP A 9 13.80 6.97 3.43
C ASP A 9 15.06 7.54 2.76
N HIS A 10 16.14 6.76 2.72
CA HIS A 10 17.38 7.14 2.04
C HIS A 10 17.16 7.42 0.55
N CYS A 11 16.30 6.65 -0.10
CA CYS A 11 15.96 6.82 -1.50
C CYS A 11 14.82 7.85 -1.75
N GLY A 12 14.30 8.50 -0.72
CA GLY A 12 13.24 9.51 -0.84
C GLY A 12 11.88 8.95 -1.29
N PHE A 13 11.62 7.67 -1.00
CA PHE A 13 10.32 7.05 -1.23
C PHE A 13 9.39 7.33 -0.05
N VAL A 14 8.12 7.54 -0.35
CA VAL A 14 7.06 7.66 0.65
C VAL A 14 5.96 6.64 0.38
N ASP A 15 5.29 6.20 1.46
CA ASP A 15 4.15 5.30 1.35
C ASP A 15 2.97 5.99 0.63
N LEU A 16 2.35 5.26 -0.30
CA LEU A 16 1.21 5.76 -1.05
C LEU A 16 -0.13 5.65 -0.28
N GLY A 17 -0.12 5.04 0.91
CA GLY A 17 -1.32 4.62 1.60
C GLY A 17 -2.14 3.62 0.76
N PHE A 18 -3.33 3.29 1.26
CA PHE A 18 -4.31 2.51 0.52
C PHE A 18 -5.72 2.74 1.06
N SER A 19 -6.70 2.27 0.29
CA SER A 19 -8.10 2.13 0.71
C SER A 19 -8.56 0.69 0.54
N GLY A 20 -9.63 0.31 1.26
CA GLY A 20 -10.14 -1.07 1.27
C GLY A 20 -9.63 -1.85 2.48
N LEU A 21 -9.52 -3.17 2.33
CA LEU A 21 -9.17 -4.09 3.42
C LEU A 21 -7.69 -3.94 3.81
N GLU A 22 -7.38 -4.06 5.10
CA GLU A 22 -6.03 -3.82 5.62
C GLU A 22 -5.00 -4.86 5.17
N PHE A 23 -5.39 -6.13 5.19
CA PHE A 23 -4.51 -7.25 4.88
C PHE A 23 -4.50 -7.58 3.40
N THR A 24 -3.32 -7.82 2.84
CA THR A 24 -3.13 -8.15 1.41
C THR A 24 -2.80 -9.61 1.21
N TRP A 25 -2.54 -10.34 2.29
CA TRP A 25 -2.26 -11.75 2.27
C TRP A 25 -2.94 -12.45 3.43
N HIS A 26 -3.31 -13.71 3.22
CA HIS A 26 -3.65 -14.62 4.30
C HIS A 26 -3.08 -16.01 4.06
N GLY A 27 -2.72 -16.70 5.15
CA GLY A 27 -2.24 -18.06 5.12
C GLY A 27 -2.74 -18.85 6.31
N ARG A 28 -2.38 -20.14 6.36
CA ARG A 28 -2.68 -21.00 7.50
C ARG A 28 -1.39 -21.42 8.19
N HIS A 29 -1.40 -21.38 9.51
CA HIS A 29 -0.34 -21.94 10.35
C HIS A 29 -1.00 -22.89 11.35
N GLY A 30 -0.91 -24.19 11.06
CA GLY A 30 -1.72 -25.19 11.74
C GLY A 30 -3.22 -24.94 11.51
N GLU A 31 -3.98 -24.82 12.59
CA GLU A 31 -5.42 -24.54 12.55
C GLU A 31 -5.75 -23.04 12.47
N GLU A 32 -4.77 -22.16 12.70
CA GLU A 32 -4.94 -20.71 12.72
C GLU A 32 -4.86 -20.10 11.32
N ILE A 33 -5.68 -19.08 11.06
CA ILE A 33 -5.56 -18.24 9.86
C ILE A 33 -4.81 -16.97 10.23
N ILE A 34 -3.69 -16.73 9.54
CA ILE A 34 -2.87 -15.54 9.70
C ILE A 34 -3.24 -14.57 8.58
N TRP A 35 -3.40 -13.30 8.94
CA TRP A 35 -3.62 -12.21 8.00
C TRP A 35 -2.48 -11.21 8.12
N GLU A 36 -1.82 -10.91 6.99
CA GLU A 36 -0.71 -9.96 6.97
C GLU A 36 -0.84 -8.96 5.81
N ARG A 37 -0.18 -7.81 5.97
CA ARG A 37 -0.02 -6.83 4.90
C ARG A 37 1.42 -6.87 4.41
N LEU A 38 1.65 -7.76 3.44
CA LEU A 38 2.97 -7.99 2.83
C LEU A 38 3.24 -7.04 1.67
N ASP A 39 2.19 -6.61 0.99
CA ASP A 39 2.29 -5.72 -0.15
C ASP A 39 2.39 -4.26 0.31
N ARG A 40 3.49 -3.60 -0.07
CA ARG A 40 3.73 -2.18 0.21
C ARG A 40 3.81 -1.41 -1.11
N ARG A 41 3.34 -0.18 -1.12
CA ARG A 41 3.25 0.67 -2.32
C ARG A 41 3.86 2.01 -1.99
N VAL A 42 4.93 2.36 -2.68
CA VAL A 42 5.72 3.55 -2.40
C VAL A 42 6.00 4.31 -3.70
N ALA A 43 6.19 5.62 -3.60
CA ALA A 43 6.58 6.46 -4.72
C ALA A 43 7.54 7.57 -4.28
N ASN A 44 8.34 8.05 -5.23
CA ASN A 44 9.17 9.23 -5.02
C ASN A 44 8.39 10.52 -5.32
N TYR A 45 8.99 11.66 -5.01
CA TYR A 45 8.34 12.97 -5.19
C TYR A 45 8.06 13.32 -6.65
N GLU A 46 8.90 12.89 -7.59
CA GLU A 46 8.69 13.11 -9.03
C GLU A 46 7.42 12.41 -9.50
N TRP A 47 7.20 11.16 -9.06
CA TRP A 47 5.99 10.41 -9.37
C TRP A 47 4.76 11.05 -8.74
N LEU A 48 4.83 11.47 -7.47
CA LEU A 48 3.72 12.16 -6.80
C LEU A 48 3.34 13.48 -7.49
N ALA A 49 4.32 14.22 -8.01
CA ALA A 49 4.08 15.43 -8.77
C ALA A 49 3.39 15.15 -10.12
N ARG A 50 3.74 14.03 -10.78
CA ARG A 50 3.13 13.61 -12.05
C ARG A 50 1.74 13.02 -11.88
N PHE A 51 1.49 12.31 -10.77
CA PHE A 51 0.24 11.61 -10.51
C PHE A 51 -0.36 12.04 -9.16
N PRO A 52 -0.77 13.30 -9.01
CA PRO A 52 -1.26 13.83 -7.74
C PRO A 52 -2.55 13.16 -7.26
N THR A 53 -3.29 12.51 -8.17
CA THR A 53 -4.54 11.79 -7.91
C THR A 53 -4.35 10.27 -7.81
N GLY A 54 -3.10 9.79 -7.89
CA GLY A 54 -2.74 8.39 -7.78
C GLY A 54 -3.26 7.76 -6.50
N ARG A 55 -3.90 6.58 -6.59
CA ARG A 55 -4.50 5.89 -5.44
C ARG A 55 -4.30 4.41 -5.51
N VAL A 56 -4.04 3.84 -4.35
CA VAL A 56 -3.96 2.40 -4.14
C VAL A 56 -5.25 1.91 -3.49
N LYS A 57 -5.83 0.84 -4.05
CA LYS A 57 -6.97 0.13 -3.46
C LYS A 57 -6.67 -1.36 -3.37
N HIS A 58 -6.90 -1.94 -2.20
CA HIS A 58 -6.91 -3.39 -2.02
C HIS A 58 -8.27 -3.92 -2.48
N LEU A 59 -8.26 -4.79 -3.48
CA LEU A 59 -9.48 -5.41 -4.00
C LEU A 59 -9.82 -6.67 -3.21
N ASN A 60 -11.10 -7.02 -3.22
CA ASN A 60 -11.53 -8.25 -2.59
C ASN A 60 -11.21 -9.43 -3.51
N CYS A 61 -10.63 -10.49 -2.96
CA CYS A 61 -10.42 -11.76 -3.63
C CYS A 61 -10.59 -12.86 -2.58
N PHE A 62 -11.34 -13.89 -2.94
CA PHE A 62 -11.68 -15.00 -2.04
C PHE A 62 -11.01 -16.31 -2.46
N THR A 63 -10.39 -16.34 -3.65
CA THR A 63 -9.83 -17.54 -4.27
C THR A 63 -8.30 -17.57 -4.24
N LEU A 64 -7.67 -16.44 -3.91
CA LEU A 64 -6.22 -16.30 -3.81
C LEU A 64 -5.86 -15.95 -2.37
N ASP A 65 -4.73 -16.47 -1.93
CA ASP A 65 -4.10 -16.09 -0.66
C ASP A 65 -3.66 -14.63 -0.65
N HIS A 66 -3.33 -14.07 -1.82
CA HIS A 66 -3.10 -12.65 -2.03
C HIS A 66 -4.32 -11.89 -2.54
N ARG A 67 -4.48 -10.64 -2.08
CA ARG A 67 -5.45 -9.70 -2.61
C ARG A 67 -4.86 -8.90 -3.78
N PRO A 68 -5.59 -8.76 -4.90
CA PRO A 68 -5.17 -7.87 -5.97
C PRO A 68 -5.11 -6.41 -5.50
N ILE A 69 -4.15 -5.67 -6.03
CA ILE A 69 -3.94 -4.26 -5.70
C ILE A 69 -4.12 -3.43 -6.97
N LEU A 70 -5.03 -2.46 -6.90
CA LEU A 70 -5.34 -1.54 -7.97
C LEU A 70 -4.67 -0.20 -7.72
N LEU A 71 -3.80 0.23 -8.63
CA LEU A 71 -3.31 1.60 -8.74
C LEU A 71 -4.14 2.34 -9.78
N SER A 72 -4.89 3.35 -9.37
CA SER A 72 -5.66 4.22 -10.27
C SER A 72 -5.02 5.59 -10.31
N LEU A 73 -4.87 6.15 -11.52
CA LEU A 73 -4.30 7.47 -11.75
C LEU A 73 -5.38 8.51 -12.13
N ASP A 74 -6.65 8.10 -12.16
CA ASP A 74 -7.75 8.93 -12.66
C ASP A 74 -8.00 10.15 -11.79
N ALA A 75 -7.94 11.33 -12.40
CA ALA A 75 -8.17 12.61 -11.74
C ALA A 75 -9.65 12.87 -11.37
N ASN A 76 -10.59 12.07 -11.89
CA ASN A 76 -12.03 12.29 -11.78
C ASN A 76 -12.69 11.67 -10.53
N ARG A 77 -11.93 11.07 -9.60
CA ARG A 77 -12.47 10.49 -8.35
C ARG A 77 -11.99 11.28 -7.12
N GLU A 78 -12.90 11.58 -6.20
CA GLU A 78 -12.79 12.51 -5.04
C GLU A 78 -11.43 12.58 -4.36
N HIS A 79 -10.75 13.74 -4.33
CA HIS A 79 -9.43 13.98 -3.70
C HIS A 79 -9.20 13.25 -2.34
N GLN A 80 -8.32 12.25 -2.31
CA GLN A 80 -7.70 11.82 -1.05
C GLN A 80 -6.57 12.80 -0.75
N LYS A 81 -6.62 13.46 0.42
CA LYS A 81 -5.52 14.30 0.88
C LYS A 81 -4.38 13.37 1.27
N TRP A 82 -3.26 13.45 0.56
CA TRP A 82 -2.00 12.81 0.96
C TRP A 82 -1.65 13.25 2.38
N ARG A 83 -1.85 12.35 3.36
CA ARG A 83 -1.34 12.57 4.70
C ARG A 83 0.07 12.02 4.71
N ARG A 84 1.04 12.89 5.00
CA ARG A 84 2.42 12.48 5.29
C ARG A 84 2.39 11.60 6.54
N ASN A 85 2.24 10.30 6.33
CA ASN A 85 2.54 9.32 7.35
C ASN A 85 3.96 8.83 7.04
N PRO A 86 4.92 8.97 7.98
CA PRO A 86 6.11 8.15 7.94
C PRO A 86 5.70 6.69 7.74
N PHE A 87 6.55 5.89 7.08
CA PHE A 87 6.25 4.48 6.88
C PHE A 87 6.04 3.81 8.24
N ALA A 88 4.78 3.63 8.63
CA ALA A 88 4.42 3.14 9.94
C ALA A 88 4.23 1.63 9.85
N LEU A 89 5.08 0.91 10.58
CA LEU A 89 4.86 -0.51 10.87
C LEU A 89 3.66 -0.60 11.82
N ARG A 90 2.46 -0.70 11.24
CA ARG A 90 1.37 -1.47 11.84
C ARG A 90 1.41 -2.86 11.24
#